data_AF-A0A2Z6CWT0-F1
#
_entry.id   AF-A0A2Z6CWT0-F1
#
_cell.length_a   1.000
_cell.length_b   1.000
_cell.length_c   1.000
_cell.angle_alpha   90.00
_cell.angle_beta   90.00
_cell.angle_gamma   90.00
#
_symmetry.space_group_name_H-M   'P 1'
#
loop_
_entity.id
_entity.type
_entity.pdbx_description
1 polymer ?
#
loop_
_entity_poly.entity_id
_entity_poly.type
_entity_poly.pdbx_seq_one_letter_code
_entity_poly.pdbx_strand_id
1 'polypeptide(L)'
;MTSTTPSIQFFAGIFEELSNVSLRRGKVSGKRIVAMTFNKLQALEGLNSFTKPSLNSLLLTDEEGEISVTPSSTRFIFGGDEGDELQRVECQFEIEQDDYWERFMRFMQRYAEANGMEYQG
;
A
#
# COMPACT_ATOMS: atom_id res chain seq x y z
N MET A 1 -1.25 26.16 -8.21
CA MET A 1 -1.51 24.72 -8.28
C MET A 1 -0.80 24.11 -7.09
N THR A 2 -1.53 23.61 -6.10
CA THR A 2 -0.93 22.93 -4.95
C THR A 2 -0.41 21.59 -5.45
N SER A 3 0.91 21.45 -5.60
CA SER A 3 1.52 20.15 -5.84
C SER A 3 1.28 19.33 -4.58
N THR A 4 0.36 18.37 -4.66
CA THR A 4 0.08 17.44 -3.56
C THR A 4 1.14 16.35 -3.60
N THR A 5 1.96 16.26 -2.56
CA THR A 5 2.92 15.17 -2.41
C THR A 5 2.19 13.82 -2.44
N PRO A 6 2.59 12.87 -3.29
CA PRO A 6 2.00 11.54 -3.33
C PRO A 6 2.05 10.87 -1.97
N SER A 7 0.92 10.33 -1.52
CA SER A 7 0.80 9.77 -0.18
C SER A 7 -0.13 8.55 -0.13
N ILE A 8 0.12 7.70 0.85
CA ILE A 8 -0.60 6.44 1.10
C ILE A 8 -1.12 6.49 2.54
N GLN A 9 -2.39 6.16 2.75
CA GLN A 9 -3.01 6.20 4.08
C GLN A 9 -3.97 5.02 4.27
N PHE A 10 -3.83 4.28 5.38
CA PHE A 10 -4.89 3.36 5.85
C PHE A 10 -5.95 4.08 6.69
N PHE A 11 -5.54 5.15 7.39
CA PHE A 11 -6.40 5.99 8.21
C PHE A 11 -6.13 7.45 7.86
N ALA A 12 -7.19 8.25 7.82
CA ALA A 12 -7.09 9.66 7.46
C ALA A 12 -6.10 10.40 8.37
N GLY A 13 -5.12 11.07 7.75
CA GLY A 13 -4.08 11.82 8.47
C GLY A 13 -2.91 10.99 8.99
N ILE A 14 -2.89 9.67 8.76
CA ILE A 14 -1.74 8.80 9.04
C ILE A 14 -1.09 8.40 7.72
N PHE A 15 0.09 8.96 7.47
CA PHE A 15 0.84 8.77 6.23
C PHE A 15 1.77 7.56 6.36
N GLU A 16 1.68 6.65 5.40
CA GLU A 16 2.46 5.41 5.37
C GLU A 16 3.60 5.48 4.36
N GLU A 17 4.70 4.82 4.70
CA GLU A 17 5.88 4.71 3.85
C GLU A 17 5.94 3.32 3.21
N LEU A 18 5.73 3.29 1.89
CA LEU A 18 5.78 2.04 1.13
C LEU A 18 7.22 1.58 0.97
N SER A 19 7.51 0.34 1.35
CA SER A 19 8.84 -0.23 1.21
C SER A 19 9.03 -0.95 -0.12
N ASN A 20 8.00 -1.60 -0.64
CA ASN A 20 8.04 -2.28 -1.94
C ASN A 20 6.64 -2.41 -2.55
N VAL A 21 6.56 -2.50 -3.88
CA VAL A 21 5.36 -2.82 -4.64
C VAL A 21 5.63 -3.95 -5.63
N SER A 22 4.75 -4.95 -5.66
CA SER A 22 4.80 -6.03 -6.65
C SER A 22 3.51 -6.04 -7.45
N LEU A 23 3.66 -6.03 -8.77
CA LEU A 23 2.56 -6.12 -9.72
C LEU A 23 2.51 -7.53 -10.28
N ARG A 24 1.38 -8.21 -10.12
CA ARG A 24 1.19 -9.59 -10.57
C ARG A 24 -0.03 -9.66 -11.47
N ARG A 25 0.05 -10.44 -12.54
CA ARG A 25 -1.13 -10.81 -13.34
C ARG A 25 -1.58 -12.19 -12.91
N GLY A 26 -2.83 -12.31 -12.46
CA GLY A 26 -3.47 -13.57 -12.15
C GLY A 26 -3.47 -14.46 -13.39
N LYS A 27 -2.74 -15.58 -13.36
CA LYS A 27 -2.56 -16.47 -14.51
C LYS A 27 -3.88 -17.03 -15.05
N VAL A 28 -4.88 -17.21 -14.19
CA VAL A 28 -6.18 -17.83 -14.51
C VAL A 28 -7.30 -16.80 -14.63
N SER A 29 -7.32 -15.80 -13.73
CA SER A 29 -8.38 -14.80 -13.68
C SER A 29 -8.14 -13.58 -14.58
N GLY A 30 -6.91 -13.40 -15.10
CA GLY A 30 -6.51 -12.21 -15.85
C GLY A 30 -6.39 -10.93 -15.01
N LYS A 31 -6.80 -10.97 -13.75
CA LYS A 31 -6.83 -9.81 -12.85
C LYS A 31 -5.45 -9.27 -12.55
N ARG A 32 -5.33 -7.95 -12.40
CA ARG A 32 -4.10 -7.28 -11.99
C ARG A 32 -4.11 -7.19 -10.47
N ILE A 33 -3.17 -7.85 -9.84
CA ILE A 33 -3.01 -7.90 -8.40
C ILE A 33 -1.84 -6.97 -8.04
N VAL A 34 -2.10 -6.04 -7.16
CA VAL A 34 -1.08 -5.19 -6.55
C VAL A 34 -0.81 -5.73 -5.15
N ALA A 35 0.47 -5.90 -4.82
CA ALA A 35 0.92 -6.23 -3.47
C ALA A 35 1.86 -5.13 -2.97
N MET A 36 1.41 -4.38 -1.97
CA MET A 36 2.18 -3.35 -1.28
C MET A 36 2.78 -3.92 0.00
N THR A 37 4.07 -3.69 0.20
CA THR A 37 4.82 -4.14 1.37
C THR A 37 5.28 -2.94 2.17
N PHE A 38 5.04 -2.97 3.47
CA PHE A 38 5.44 -1.96 4.44
C PHE A 38 6.31 -2.62 5.51
N ASN A 39 7.56 -2.18 5.68
CA ASN A 39 8.42 -2.68 6.76
C ASN A 39 7.95 -2.17 8.13
N LYS A 40 7.35 -0.98 8.15
CA LYS A 40 6.74 -0.36 9.32
C LYS A 40 5.44 0.32 8.90
N LEU A 41 4.42 0.28 9.76
CA LEU A 41 3.20 1.06 9.59
C LEU A 41 3.08 2.10 10.68
N GLN A 42 2.96 3.36 10.29
CA GLN A 42 2.69 4.48 11.18
C GLN A 42 1.35 4.28 11.90
N ALA A 43 0.36 3.69 11.23
CA ALA A 43 -0.93 3.33 11.82
C ALA A 43 -0.83 2.36 13.01
N LEU A 44 0.28 1.64 13.17
CA LEU A 44 0.48 0.70 14.26
C LEU A 44 1.27 1.29 15.44
N GLU A 45 2.02 2.39 15.25
CA GLU A 45 2.92 2.92 16.28
C GLU A 45 2.21 3.43 17.53
N GLY A 46 0.91 3.76 17.44
CA GLY A 46 0.09 4.24 18.56
C GLY A 46 -0.93 3.22 19.09
N LEU A 47 -1.01 2.02 18.50
CA LEU A 47 -1.98 1.01 18.92
C LEU A 47 -1.37 0.12 20.01
N ASN A 48 -1.80 0.33 21.25
CA ASN A 48 -1.46 -0.55 22.37
C ASN A 48 -2.12 -1.92 22.15
N SER A 49 -1.33 -2.81 21.55
CA SER A 49 -1.35 -4.27 21.52
C SER A 49 -2.52 -4.96 22.25
N PHE A 50 -3.67 -5.13 21.59
CA PHE A 50 -4.57 -6.29 21.84
C PHE A 50 -5.55 -6.54 20.67
N THR A 51 -5.76 -5.58 19.78
CA THR A 51 -6.60 -5.73 18.58
C THR A 51 -5.81 -5.37 17.33
N LYS A 52 -5.72 -6.30 16.38
CA LYS A 52 -5.20 -6.02 15.04
C LYS A 52 -6.16 -5.01 14.39
N PRO A 53 -5.73 -3.80 14.02
CA PRO A 53 -6.59 -2.87 13.33
C PRO A 53 -7.01 -3.47 11.98
N SER A 54 -8.26 -3.25 11.62
CA SER A 54 -8.79 -3.67 10.33
C SER A 54 -8.34 -2.68 9.27
N LEU A 55 -7.27 -3.01 8.55
CA LEU A 55 -6.77 -2.23 7.40
C LEU A 55 -7.66 -2.47 6.17
N ASN A 56 -8.91 -2.00 6.24
CA ASN A 56 -9.98 -2.29 5.28
C ASN A 56 -10.12 -1.23 4.18
N SER A 57 -9.42 -0.11 4.30
CA SER A 57 -9.42 0.97 3.32
C SER A 57 -8.00 1.46 3.12
N LEU A 58 -7.65 1.75 1.88
CA LEU A 58 -6.37 2.31 1.48
C LEU A 58 -6.66 3.50 0.56
N LEU A 59 -6.20 4.67 0.96
CA LEU A 59 -6.32 5.91 0.19
C LEU A 59 -4.96 6.28 -0.39
N LEU A 60 -4.91 6.44 -1.71
CA LEU A 60 -3.74 6.91 -2.45
C LEU A 60 -4.04 8.30 -2.98
N THR A 61 -3.25 9.30 -2.60
CA THR A 61 -3.52 10.71 -2.98
C THR A 61 -2.31 11.31 -3.66
N ASP A 62 -2.50 11.95 -4.81
CA ASP A 62 -1.48 12.75 -5.51
C ASP A 62 -2.14 14.01 -6.13
N GLU A 63 -1.44 14.68 -7.03
CA GLU A 63 -1.94 15.86 -7.75
C GLU A 63 -3.13 15.59 -8.69
N GLU A 64 -3.35 14.33 -9.13
CA GLU A 64 -4.49 13.94 -9.96
C GLU A 64 -5.75 13.62 -9.12
N GLY A 65 -5.63 13.63 -7.79
CA GLY A 65 -6.73 13.37 -6.85
C GLY A 65 -6.53 12.09 -6.05
N GLU A 66 -7.63 11.44 -5.70
CA GLU A 66 -7.65 10.32 -4.76
C GLU A 66 -8.02 9.00 -5.45
N ILE A 67 -7.36 7.91 -5.06
CA ILE A 67 -7.70 6.53 -5.42
C ILE A 67 -8.04 5.83 -4.11
N SER A 68 -9.32 5.50 -3.94
CA SER A 68 -9.79 4.69 -2.81
C SER A 68 -9.81 3.21 -3.20
N VAL A 69 -9.16 2.39 -2.38
CA VAL A 69 -9.03 0.95 -2.60
C VAL A 69 -9.48 0.19 -1.36
N THR A 70 -10.16 -0.94 -1.58
CA THR A 70 -10.45 -1.92 -0.53
C THR A 70 -9.46 -3.08 -0.65
N PRO A 71 -8.56 -3.29 0.32
CA PRO A 71 -7.67 -4.44 0.33
C PRO A 71 -8.43 -5.76 0.29
N SER A 72 -8.03 -6.67 -0.60
CA SER A 72 -8.54 -8.05 -0.64
C SER A 72 -7.85 -8.95 0.39
N SER A 73 -6.65 -8.58 0.82
CA SER A 73 -5.91 -9.28 1.86
C SER A 73 -4.91 -8.36 2.54
N THR A 74 -4.82 -8.43 3.86
CA THR A 74 -3.79 -7.75 4.65
C THR A 74 -3.15 -8.76 5.59
N ARG A 75 -1.84 -8.96 5.48
CA ARG A 75 -1.08 -9.94 6.28
C ARG A 75 0.00 -9.24 7.08
N PHE A 76 -0.02 -9.49 8.38
CA PHE A 76 1.03 -9.08 9.32
C PHE A 76 2.00 -10.24 9.45
N ILE A 77 3.26 -10.00 9.09
CA ILE A 77 4.31 -11.02 9.11
C ILE A 77 5.18 -10.75 10.32
N PHE A 78 5.13 -11.67 11.27
CA PHE A 78 5.90 -11.63 12.50
C PHE A 78 7.14 -12.53 12.39
N GLY A 79 8.18 -12.20 13.14
CA GLY A 79 9.47 -12.87 13.17
C GLY A 79 10.29 -12.38 14.37
N GLY A 80 11.61 -12.38 14.25
CA GLY A 80 12.51 -12.12 15.38
C GLY A 80 12.78 -13.37 16.22
N ASP A 81 13.65 -13.24 17.22
CA ASP A 81 14.11 -14.37 18.04
C ASP A 81 12.97 -15.01 18.85
N GLU A 82 11.99 -14.21 19.29
CA GLU A 82 10.81 -14.65 20.04
C GLU A 82 9.56 -14.84 19.16
N GLY A 83 9.61 -14.40 17.89
CA GLY A 83 8.53 -14.58 16.90
C GLY A 83 7.35 -13.60 17.02
N ASP A 84 7.47 -12.57 17.85
CA ASP A 84 6.45 -11.55 18.11
C ASP A 84 6.77 -10.17 17.50
N GLU A 85 7.97 -10.01 16.91
CA GLU A 85 8.37 -8.77 16.25
C GLU A 85 7.72 -8.66 14.87
N LEU A 86 6.98 -7.56 14.63
CA LEU A 86 6.43 -7.27 13.32
C LEU A 86 7.57 -6.97 12.32
N GLN A 87 7.74 -7.84 11.33
CA GLN A 87 8.77 -7.69 10.30
C GLN A 87 8.28 -6.87 9.11
N ARG A 88 7.04 -7.11 8.68
CA ARG A 88 6.40 -6.36 7.58
C ARG A 88 4.89 -6.59 7.55
N VAL A 89 4.20 -5.70 6.86
CA VAL A 89 2.79 -5.84 6.49
C VAL A 89 2.68 -5.89 4.98
N GLU A 90 1.96 -6.89 4.48
CA GLU A 90 1.64 -7.04 3.06
C GLU A 90 0.15 -6.74 2.85
N CYS A 91 -0.15 -5.72 2.06
CA CYS A 91 -1.49 -5.32 1.66
C CYS A 91 -1.69 -5.64 0.18
N GLN A 92 -2.73 -6.39 -0.16
CA GLN A 92 -3.05 -6.78 -1.52
C GLN A 92 -4.42 -6.28 -1.93
N PHE A 93 -4.55 -5.93 -3.20
CA PHE A 93 -5.83 -5.58 -3.83
C PHE A 93 -5.79 -5.88 -5.33
N GLU A 94 -6.98 -5.91 -5.93
CA GLU A 94 -7.17 -6.21 -7.34
C GLU A 94 -7.65 -4.96 -8.09
N ILE A 95 -7.11 -4.74 -9.29
CA ILE A 95 -7.60 -3.74 -10.24
C ILE A 95 -8.06 -4.48 -11.50
N GLU A 96 -9.34 -4.32 -11.83
CA GLU A 96 -9.95 -4.97 -13.00
C GLU A 96 -10.06 -4.03 -14.21
N GLN A 97 -10.35 -2.75 -13.98
CA GLN A 97 -10.56 -1.77 -15.05
C GLN A 97 -9.23 -1.15 -15.53
N ASP A 98 -9.11 -0.96 -16.84
CA ASP A 98 -7.87 -0.47 -17.47
C ASP A 98 -7.54 0.97 -17.11
N ASP A 99 -8.55 1.84 -17.04
CA ASP A 99 -8.45 3.24 -16.63
C ASP A 99 -8.01 3.38 -15.16
N TYR A 100 -8.55 2.56 -14.25
CA TYR A 100 -8.10 2.51 -12.86
C TYR A 100 -6.66 2.03 -12.75
N TRP A 101 -6.27 1.07 -13.59
CA TRP A 101 -4.89 0.59 -13.63
C TRP A 101 -3.92 1.66 -14.12
N GLU A 102 -4.23 2.35 -15.21
CA GLU A 102 -3.42 3.46 -15.71
C GLU A 102 -3.32 4.57 -14.67
N ARG A 103 -4.42 4.90 -14.00
CA ARG A 103 -4.45 5.89 -12.91
C ARG A 103 -3.55 5.48 -11.74
N PHE A 104 -3.60 4.20 -11.34
CA PHE A 104 -2.73 3.65 -10.31
C PHE A 104 -1.25 3.67 -10.72
N MET A 105 -0.92 3.31 -11.97
CA MET A 105 0.46 3.35 -12.46
C MET A 105 1.02 4.78 -12.45
N ARG A 106 0.22 5.79 -12.83
CA ARG A 106 0.64 7.20 -12.74
C ARG A 106 0.87 7.65 -11.29
N PHE A 107 0.00 7.22 -10.37
CA PHE A 107 0.22 7.46 -8.94
C PHE A 107 1.55 6.83 -8.48
N MET A 108 1.76 5.55 -8.79
CA MET A 108 2.97 4.84 -8.35
C MET A 108 4.25 5.43 -8.93
N GLN A 109 4.21 5.91 -10.17
CA GLN A 109 5.34 6.61 -10.77
C GLN A 109 5.70 7.86 -9.95
N ARG A 110 4.73 8.74 -9.67
CA ARG A 110 4.97 9.95 -8.88
C ARG A 110 5.41 9.63 -7.45
N TYR A 111 4.79 8.63 -6.82
CA TYR A 111 5.15 8.20 -5.47
C TYR A 111 6.59 7.68 -5.44
N ALA A 112 7.00 6.86 -6.40
CA ALA A 112 8.35 6.35 -6.49
C ALA A 112 9.37 7.48 -6.72
N GLU A 113 9.07 8.42 -7.61
CA GLU A 113 9.92 9.60 -7.86
C GLU A 113 10.07 10.48 -6.61
N ALA A 114 8.97 10.71 -5.86
CA ALA A 114 8.98 11.54 -4.65
C ALA A 114 9.70 10.88 -3.46
N ASN A 115 9.70 9.55 -3.39
CA ASN A 115 10.29 8.79 -2.28
C ASN A 115 11.62 8.10 -2.65
N GLY A 116 12.16 8.35 -3.85
CA GLY A 116 13.39 7.73 -4.31
C GLY A 116 13.32 6.20 -4.41
N MET A 117 12.13 5.64 -4.63
CA MET A 117 11.95 4.20 -4.75
C MET A 117 12.39 3.72 -6.13
N GLU A 118 13.31 2.77 -6.18
CA GLU A 118 13.62 2.07 -7.43
C GLU A 118 12.54 1.01 -7.71
N TYR A 119 11.95 1.06 -8.91
CA TYR A 119 11.06 -0.01 -9.37
C TYR A 119 11.89 -1.28 -9.59
N GLN A 120 11.74 -2.29 -8.73
CA GLN A 120 12.25 -3.63 -9.01
C GLN A 120 11.29 -4.32 -9.99
N GLY A 121 11.58 -4.17 -11.29
CA GLY A 121 10.86 -4.82 -12.39
C GLY A 121 11.11 -6.31 -12.49
#